data_AF-A0A3A5JRS2-F1
#
_entry.id   AF-A0A3A5JRS2-F1
#
_cell.length_a   1.000
_cell.length_b   1.000
_cell.length_c   1.000
_cell.angle_alpha   90.00
_cell.angle_beta   90.00
_cell.angle_gamma   90.00
#
_symmetry.space_group_name_H-M   'P 1'
#
loop_
_entity.id
_entity.type
_entity.pdbx_description
1 polymer ?
#
loop_
_entity_poly.entity_id
_entity_poly.type
_entity_poly.pdbx_seq_one_letter_code
_entity_poly.pdbx_strand_id
1 'polypeptide(L)'
;MTGRKNAMLTTEDRRWLTGKKEYEGEHAKQQRYQRRRDIRERIYNSILDFTILFHHLEEEERKKLFGNISADGTQWDLDDSALDDGIRDALAFLLYSVGATKLMTTNETDDSKITVAERLLTDALYQIGRREDILVENFELEIDATSLPISDLLDDLEAGNSLSPARLRVLLETNMVNTREIQDRLREMVFDDE
;
A
#
# COMPACT_ATOMS: atom_id res chain seq x y z
N MET A 1 6.18 9.77 18.56
CA MET A 1 6.51 8.44 17.99
C MET A 1 6.58 7.44 19.12
N THR A 2 5.49 6.73 19.35
CA THR A 2 5.44 5.57 20.24
C THR A 2 6.41 4.51 19.68
N GLY A 3 7.48 4.24 20.42
CA GLY A 3 8.54 3.35 19.95
C GLY A 3 8.02 1.92 19.86
N ARG A 4 7.74 1.43 18.65
CA ARG A 4 7.49 0.00 18.37
C ARG A 4 8.78 -0.77 18.65
N LYS A 5 8.98 -1.19 19.91
CA LYS A 5 10.25 -1.76 20.40
C LYS A 5 10.56 -3.13 19.78
N ASN A 6 9.54 -3.96 19.53
CA ASN A 6 9.66 -5.33 19.01
C ASN A 6 9.02 -5.49 17.61
N ALA A 7 9.24 -4.52 16.72
CA ALA A 7 8.74 -4.60 15.34
C ALA A 7 9.83 -5.08 14.37
N MET A 8 9.42 -5.52 13.17
CA MET A 8 10.31 -5.87 12.05
C MET A 8 11.45 -4.83 11.86
N LEU A 9 11.09 -3.55 11.89
CA LEU A 9 12.05 -2.46 11.90
C LEU A 9 12.33 -2.00 13.34
N THR A 10 13.60 -1.81 13.68
CA THR A 10 13.95 -1.12 14.93
C THR A 10 13.69 0.38 14.80
N THR A 11 13.71 1.07 15.93
CA THR A 11 13.64 2.53 15.97
C THR A 11 14.76 3.17 15.14
N GLU A 12 15.96 2.60 15.16
CA GLU A 12 17.09 3.15 14.40
C GLU A 12 16.97 2.92 12.90
N ASP A 13 16.36 1.81 12.47
CA ASP A 13 16.08 1.58 11.04
C ASP A 13 15.06 2.57 10.53
N ARG A 14 13.98 2.80 11.29
CA ARG A 14 12.96 3.81 10.95
C ARG A 14 13.58 5.19 10.84
N ARG A 15 14.40 5.59 11.82
CA ARG A 15 15.08 6.90 11.78
C ARG A 15 16.00 7.02 10.57
N TRP A 16 16.74 5.96 10.25
CA TRP A 16 17.64 5.95 9.10
C TRP A 16 16.88 6.02 7.76
N LEU A 17 15.82 5.22 7.58
CA LEU A 17 15.00 5.22 6.36
C LEU A 17 14.23 6.53 6.16
N THR A 18 13.85 7.22 7.25
CA THR A 18 13.12 8.50 7.20
C THR A 18 14.04 9.73 7.19
N GLY A 19 15.37 9.55 7.04
CA GLY A 19 16.34 10.66 7.04
C GLY A 19 16.55 11.34 8.40
N LYS A 20 15.92 10.86 9.48
CA LYS A 20 16.09 11.36 10.86
C LYS A 20 17.40 10.91 11.52
N LYS A 21 18.17 10.08 10.84
CA LYS A 21 19.51 9.64 11.24
C LYS A 21 20.36 9.45 10.00
N GLU A 22 21.52 10.08 10.00
CA GLU A 22 22.55 9.88 9.00
C GLU A 22 23.82 9.30 9.65
N TYR A 23 24.60 8.58 8.86
CA TYR A 23 25.90 8.08 9.28
C TYR A 23 26.97 8.96 8.62
N GLU A 24 27.79 9.60 9.44
CA GLU A 24 28.87 10.48 9.02
C GLU A 24 30.23 9.95 9.51
N GLY A 25 31.32 10.47 8.95
CA GLY A 25 32.69 10.11 9.31
C GLY A 25 33.29 8.94 8.52
N GLU A 26 34.49 8.54 8.94
CA GLU A 26 35.38 7.62 8.20
C GLU A 26 34.74 6.24 7.91
N HIS A 27 33.88 5.75 8.81
CA HIS A 27 33.21 4.46 8.67
C HIS A 27 31.76 4.55 8.17
N ALA A 28 31.29 5.73 7.77
CA ALA A 28 29.90 5.95 7.34
C ALA A 28 29.45 4.99 6.22
N LYS A 29 30.32 4.72 5.24
CA LYS A 29 30.01 3.82 4.13
C LYS A 29 29.74 2.39 4.62
N GLN A 30 30.58 1.88 5.52
CA GLN A 30 30.43 0.54 6.09
C GLN A 30 29.18 0.44 6.97
N GLN A 31 28.92 1.47 7.79
CA GLN A 31 27.73 1.52 8.65
C GLN A 31 26.43 1.55 7.82
N ARG A 32 26.38 2.33 6.73
CA ARG A 32 25.25 2.34 5.78
C ARG A 32 25.04 0.98 5.12
N TYR A 33 26.12 0.32 4.71
CA TYR A 33 26.04 -1.01 4.11
C TYR A 33 25.49 -2.04 5.10
N GLN A 34 26.05 -2.07 6.32
CA GLN A 34 25.58 -2.98 7.36
C GLN A 34 24.10 -2.74 7.68
N ARG A 35 23.69 -1.47 7.83
CA ARG A 35 22.29 -1.11 8.07
C ARG A 35 21.34 -1.63 6.98
N ARG A 36 21.72 -1.50 5.70
CA ARG A 36 20.94 -2.04 4.57
C ARG A 36 20.82 -3.56 4.65
N ARG A 37 21.92 -4.25 4.98
CA ARG A 37 21.94 -5.70 5.14
C ARG A 37 21.00 -6.14 6.27
N ASP A 38 21.12 -5.52 7.45
CA ASP A 38 20.33 -5.87 8.63
C ASP A 38 18.83 -5.63 8.41
N ILE A 39 18.46 -4.57 7.68
CA ILE A 39 17.07 -4.30 7.31
C ILE A 39 16.56 -5.37 6.34
N ARG A 40 17.34 -5.71 5.30
CA ARG A 40 16.97 -6.75 4.33
C ARG A 40 16.74 -8.10 5.00
N GLU A 41 17.66 -8.49 5.88
CA GLU A 41 17.58 -9.76 6.60
C GLU A 41 16.35 -9.82 7.52
N ARG A 42 16.03 -8.73 8.23
CA ARG A 42 14.81 -8.66 9.05
C ARG A 42 13.53 -8.69 8.23
N ILE A 43 13.47 -7.99 7.10
CA ILE A 43 12.32 -8.04 6.20
C ILE A 43 12.13 -9.47 5.70
N TYR A 44 13.20 -10.11 5.23
CA TYR A 44 13.16 -11.49 4.75
C TYR A 44 12.64 -12.45 5.82
N ASN A 45 13.20 -12.41 7.03
CA ASN A 45 12.76 -13.28 8.12
C ASN A 45 11.31 -12.98 8.54
N SER A 46 10.91 -11.70 8.58
CA SER A 46 9.52 -11.34 8.93
C SER A 46 8.51 -11.82 7.90
N ILE A 47 8.88 -11.83 6.60
CA ILE A 47 8.05 -12.41 5.54
C ILE A 47 7.90 -13.93 5.76
N LEU A 48 8.98 -14.63 6.13
CA LEU A 48 8.90 -16.05 6.45
C LEU A 48 8.04 -16.33 7.68
N ASP A 49 8.09 -15.47 8.71
CA ASP A 49 7.28 -15.60 9.91
C ASP A 49 5.78 -15.56 9.61
N PHE A 50 5.33 -14.84 8.57
CA PHE A 50 3.92 -14.88 8.15
C PHE A 50 3.44 -16.27 7.75
N THR A 51 4.33 -17.15 7.29
CA THR A 51 3.97 -18.56 7.06
C THR A 51 3.58 -19.23 8.37
N ILE A 52 4.33 -18.98 9.44
CA ILE A 52 4.06 -19.54 10.77
C ILE A 52 2.78 -18.91 11.34
N LEU A 53 2.67 -17.58 11.27
CA LEU A 53 1.49 -16.85 11.76
C LEU A 53 0.22 -17.30 11.04
N PHE A 54 0.27 -17.49 9.72
CA PHE A 54 -0.88 -17.94 8.97
C PHE A 54 -1.35 -19.33 9.40
N HIS A 55 -0.44 -20.29 9.61
CA HIS A 55 -0.84 -21.66 9.94
C HIS A 55 -1.10 -21.91 11.43
N HIS A 56 -0.51 -21.12 12.32
CA HIS A 56 -0.44 -21.44 13.75
C HIS A 56 -0.96 -20.35 14.69
N LEU A 57 -1.16 -19.11 14.22
CA LEU A 57 -1.77 -18.09 15.08
C LEU A 57 -3.24 -18.44 15.32
N GLU A 58 -3.61 -18.52 16.59
CA GLU A 58 -4.98 -18.77 17.03
C GLU A 58 -5.93 -17.68 16.50
N GLU A 59 -7.15 -18.09 16.16
CA GLU A 59 -8.14 -17.18 15.58
C GLU A 59 -8.49 -16.02 16.51
N GLU A 60 -8.56 -16.27 17.82
CA GLU A 60 -8.82 -15.22 18.82
C GLU A 60 -7.73 -14.15 18.83
N GLU A 61 -6.45 -14.54 18.73
CA GLU A 61 -5.34 -13.60 18.65
C GLU A 61 -5.34 -12.85 17.31
N ARG A 62 -5.70 -13.51 16.21
CA ARG A 62 -5.91 -12.86 14.91
C ARG A 62 -7.01 -11.78 15.00
N LYS A 63 -8.15 -12.09 15.63
CA LYS A 63 -9.25 -11.13 15.83
C LYS A 63 -8.85 -9.96 16.74
N LYS A 64 -8.01 -10.19 17.75
CA LYS A 64 -7.48 -9.08 18.57
C LYS A 64 -6.57 -8.13 17.79
N LEU A 65 -5.87 -8.63 16.76
CA LEU A 65 -4.99 -7.82 15.93
C LEU A 65 -5.76 -7.01 14.87
N PHE A 66 -6.72 -7.65 14.19
CA PHE A 66 -7.39 -7.06 13.02
C PHE A 66 -8.85 -6.65 13.28
N GLY A 67 -9.38 -6.90 14.48
CA GLY A 67 -10.81 -6.79 14.74
C GLY A 67 -11.62 -7.93 14.13
N ASN A 68 -12.92 -7.72 14.03
CA ASN A 68 -13.82 -8.52 13.22
C ASN A 68 -14.08 -7.82 11.89
N ILE A 69 -14.28 -8.64 10.87
CA ILE A 69 -14.83 -8.19 9.60
C ILE A 69 -16.35 -8.20 9.72
N SER A 70 -17.00 -7.15 9.23
CA SER A 70 -18.46 -7.08 9.12
C SER A 70 -19.01 -8.28 8.34
N ALA A 71 -20.28 -8.64 8.57
CA ALA A 71 -20.89 -9.82 7.95
C ALA A 71 -20.92 -9.77 6.41
N ASP A 72 -20.87 -8.57 5.83
CA ASP A 72 -20.80 -8.31 4.39
C ASP A 72 -19.35 -8.17 3.86
N GLY A 73 -18.34 -8.28 4.72
CA GLY A 73 -16.93 -8.22 4.32
C GLY A 73 -16.37 -6.82 4.07
N THR A 74 -17.17 -5.77 4.26
CA THR A 74 -16.85 -4.41 3.78
C THR A 74 -16.07 -3.56 4.78
N GLN A 75 -16.10 -3.91 6.06
CA GLN A 75 -15.52 -3.06 7.12
C GLN A 75 -14.84 -3.89 8.21
N TRP A 76 -13.72 -3.39 8.71
CA TRP A 76 -13.16 -3.82 9.99
C TRP A 76 -13.82 -3.03 11.12
N ASP A 77 -14.19 -3.73 12.20
CA ASP A 77 -14.74 -3.08 13.40
C ASP A 77 -13.68 -2.37 14.26
N LEU A 78 -12.41 -2.44 13.86
CA LEU A 78 -11.30 -1.76 14.50
C LEU A 78 -11.10 -0.37 13.91
N ASP A 79 -11.29 0.67 14.73
CA ASP A 79 -11.00 2.06 14.36
C ASP A 79 -9.51 2.40 14.59
N ASP A 80 -8.62 1.75 13.82
CA ASP A 80 -7.16 2.04 13.82
C ASP A 80 -6.67 2.33 12.40
N SER A 81 -6.87 3.57 11.96
CA SER A 81 -6.44 4.01 10.63
C SER A 81 -4.94 3.83 10.38
N ALA A 82 -4.11 3.82 11.42
CA ALA A 82 -2.67 3.62 11.28
C ALA A 82 -2.32 2.15 11.01
N LEU A 83 -3.13 1.21 11.50
CA LEU A 83 -3.02 -0.20 11.12
C LEU A 83 -3.51 -0.41 9.69
N ASP A 84 -4.63 0.20 9.31
CA ASP A 84 -5.19 0.12 7.95
C ASP A 84 -4.20 0.60 6.90
N ASP A 85 -3.63 1.79 7.12
CA ASP A 85 -2.56 2.35 6.29
C ASP A 85 -1.36 1.40 6.24
N GLY A 86 -0.98 0.83 7.38
CA GLY A 86 0.13 -0.11 7.48
C GLY A 86 -0.09 -1.40 6.68
N ILE A 87 -1.30 -1.94 6.67
CA ILE A 87 -1.65 -3.16 5.92
C ILE A 87 -1.73 -2.86 4.44
N ARG A 88 -2.38 -1.75 4.04
CA ARG A 88 -2.41 -1.29 2.65
C ARG A 88 -0.99 -1.13 2.11
N ASP A 89 -0.13 -0.41 2.83
CA ASP A 89 1.23 -0.11 2.37
C ASP A 89 2.11 -1.37 2.36
N ALA A 90 1.89 -2.33 3.28
CA ALA A 90 2.57 -3.62 3.27
C ALA A 90 2.18 -4.48 2.05
N LEU A 91 0.88 -4.56 1.73
CA LEU A 91 0.39 -5.24 0.54
C LEU A 91 0.92 -4.58 -0.74
N ALA A 92 0.87 -3.26 -0.82
CA ALA A 92 1.42 -2.50 -1.95
C ALA A 92 2.92 -2.74 -2.11
N PHE A 93 3.70 -2.74 -1.03
CA PHE A 93 5.13 -3.04 -1.05
C PHE A 93 5.42 -4.45 -1.60
N LEU A 94 4.68 -5.46 -1.14
CA LEU A 94 4.84 -6.84 -1.62
C LEU A 94 4.49 -6.98 -3.09
N LEU A 95 3.31 -6.46 -3.50
CA LEU A 95 2.84 -6.50 -4.88
C LEU A 95 3.78 -5.75 -5.84
N TYR A 96 4.24 -4.56 -5.43
CA TYR A 96 5.24 -3.81 -6.18
C TYR A 96 6.54 -4.61 -6.36
N SER A 97 7.01 -5.27 -5.28
CA SER A 97 8.24 -6.05 -5.31
C SER A 97 8.19 -7.26 -6.24
N VAL A 98 6.99 -7.80 -6.49
CA VAL A 98 6.77 -8.93 -7.42
C VAL A 98 6.33 -8.48 -8.82
N GLY A 99 6.41 -7.18 -9.11
CA GLY A 99 6.20 -6.62 -10.44
C GLY A 99 4.73 -6.39 -10.81
N ALA A 100 3.84 -6.16 -9.84
CA ALA A 100 2.42 -5.89 -10.09
C ALA A 100 2.16 -4.68 -11.01
N THR A 101 3.14 -3.78 -11.18
CA THR A 101 3.05 -2.68 -12.17
C THR A 101 2.87 -3.18 -13.61
N LYS A 102 3.28 -4.43 -13.91
CA LYS A 102 3.03 -5.06 -15.21
C LYS A 102 1.55 -5.36 -15.44
N LEU A 103 0.78 -5.62 -14.39
CA LEU A 103 -0.67 -5.80 -14.50
C LEU A 103 -1.37 -4.48 -14.89
N MET A 104 -0.79 -3.34 -14.54
CA MET A 104 -1.35 -2.01 -14.82
C MET A 104 -0.87 -1.40 -16.14
N THR A 105 0.09 -2.04 -16.83
CA THR A 105 0.76 -1.46 -18.02
C THR A 105 0.72 -2.36 -19.23
N THR A 106 0.21 -3.59 -19.09
CA THR A 106 0.06 -4.51 -20.22
C THR A 106 -1.18 -4.13 -21.02
N ASN A 107 -0.97 -3.42 -22.13
CA ASN A 107 -1.99 -3.23 -23.15
C ASN A 107 -1.97 -4.46 -24.10
N GLU A 108 -2.81 -5.45 -23.81
CA GLU A 108 -3.41 -6.40 -24.77
C GLU A 108 -2.50 -7.13 -25.80
N THR A 109 -1.28 -7.59 -25.46
CA THR A 109 -0.48 -8.37 -26.46
C THR A 109 0.14 -9.68 -26.01
N ASP A 110 0.00 -10.08 -24.74
CA ASP A 110 0.36 -11.44 -24.31
C ASP A 110 -0.52 -11.90 -23.13
N ASP A 111 -1.84 -11.91 -23.33
CA ASP A 111 -2.88 -12.38 -22.38
C ASP A 111 -2.70 -13.82 -21.89
N SER A 112 -1.70 -14.53 -22.42
CA SER A 112 -1.42 -15.93 -22.09
C SER A 112 -0.50 -16.12 -20.87
N LYS A 113 0.16 -15.05 -20.40
CA LYS A 113 1.18 -15.16 -19.34
C LYS A 113 0.72 -14.55 -18.02
N ILE A 114 0.33 -15.43 -17.12
CA ILE A 114 0.11 -15.12 -15.70
C ILE A 114 1.38 -14.49 -15.12
N THR A 115 1.26 -13.28 -14.56
CA THR A 115 2.40 -12.59 -13.93
C THR A 115 2.76 -13.22 -12.58
N VAL A 116 3.95 -12.91 -12.04
CA VAL A 116 4.33 -13.39 -10.69
C VAL A 116 3.37 -12.84 -9.63
N ALA A 117 2.94 -11.58 -9.77
CA ALA A 117 1.99 -10.94 -8.85
C ALA A 117 0.64 -11.65 -8.85
N GLU A 118 0.08 -11.89 -10.04
CA GLU A 118 -1.19 -12.57 -10.22
C GLU A 118 -1.13 -14.01 -9.68
N ARG A 119 -0.10 -14.78 -10.05
CA ARG A 119 0.09 -16.14 -9.50
C ARG A 119 0.12 -16.15 -7.97
N LEU A 120 0.86 -15.22 -7.35
CA LEU A 120 0.95 -15.15 -5.89
C LEU A 120 -0.36 -14.74 -5.22
N LEU A 121 -1.15 -13.87 -5.84
CA LEU A 121 -2.49 -13.52 -5.36
C LEU A 121 -3.43 -14.74 -5.45
N THR A 122 -3.42 -15.44 -6.58
CA THR A 122 -4.21 -16.67 -6.77
C THR A 122 -3.80 -17.73 -5.73
N ASP A 123 -2.50 -17.96 -5.55
CA ASP A 123 -1.98 -18.90 -4.56
C ASP A 123 -2.38 -18.51 -3.13
N ALA A 124 -2.34 -17.22 -2.79
CA ALA A 124 -2.77 -16.73 -1.48
C ALA A 124 -4.26 -17.00 -1.23
N LEU A 125 -5.12 -16.77 -2.23
CA LEU A 125 -6.55 -17.07 -2.14
C LEU A 125 -6.82 -18.57 -2.02
N TYR A 126 -6.08 -19.41 -2.75
CA TYR A 126 -6.15 -20.87 -2.58
C TYR A 126 -5.76 -21.30 -1.16
N GLN A 127 -4.72 -20.70 -0.57
CA GLN A 127 -4.33 -21.00 0.81
C GLN A 127 -5.38 -20.56 1.84
N ILE A 128 -6.00 -19.39 1.63
CA ILE A 128 -7.11 -18.91 2.47
C ILE A 128 -8.30 -19.87 2.36
N GLY A 129 -8.73 -20.20 1.14
CA GLY A 129 -9.85 -21.10 0.91
C GLY A 129 -9.61 -22.47 1.55
N ARG A 130 -8.44 -23.06 1.33
CA ARG A 130 -8.07 -24.35 1.95
C ARG A 130 -8.11 -24.32 3.47
N ARG A 131 -7.72 -23.20 4.10
CA ARG A 131 -7.75 -23.06 5.56
C ARG A 131 -9.18 -23.04 6.11
N GLU A 132 -10.11 -22.46 5.35
CA GLU A 132 -11.51 -22.27 5.75
C GLU A 132 -12.44 -23.32 5.11
N ASP A 133 -11.89 -24.43 4.60
CA ASP A 133 -12.62 -25.50 3.88
C ASP A 133 -13.46 -25.00 2.67
N ILE A 134 -13.01 -23.94 2.01
CA ILE A 134 -13.60 -23.34 0.81
C ILE A 134 -12.78 -23.72 -0.43
N LEU A 135 -13.44 -24.31 -1.42
CA LEU A 135 -12.85 -24.54 -2.75
C LEU A 135 -12.92 -23.26 -3.58
N VAL A 136 -11.77 -22.65 -3.85
CA VAL A 136 -11.65 -21.62 -4.89
C VAL A 136 -11.49 -22.36 -6.21
N GLU A 137 -12.40 -22.15 -7.17
CA GLU A 137 -12.31 -22.77 -8.50
C GLU A 137 -11.76 -21.80 -9.55
N ASN A 138 -12.04 -20.51 -9.38
CA ASN A 138 -11.58 -19.46 -10.27
C ASN A 138 -11.32 -18.17 -9.48
N PHE A 139 -10.32 -17.40 -9.93
CA PHE A 139 -10.02 -16.05 -9.49
C PHE A 139 -9.73 -15.21 -10.72
N GLU A 140 -10.44 -14.10 -10.86
CA GLU A 140 -10.29 -13.16 -11.96
C GLU A 140 -9.94 -11.79 -11.38
N LEU A 141 -8.87 -11.18 -11.92
CA LEU A 141 -8.39 -9.86 -11.52
C LEU A 141 -8.46 -8.92 -12.72
N GLU A 142 -9.43 -8.01 -12.70
CA GLU A 142 -9.58 -6.98 -13.72
C GLU A 142 -8.95 -5.66 -13.22
N ILE A 143 -8.05 -5.09 -14.03
CA ILE A 143 -7.40 -3.81 -13.73
C ILE A 143 -7.56 -2.89 -14.94
N ASP A 144 -8.43 -1.89 -14.80
CA ASP A 144 -8.51 -0.76 -15.74
C ASP A 144 -7.58 0.35 -15.26
N ALA A 145 -6.41 0.43 -15.89
CA ALA A 145 -5.37 1.40 -15.56
C ALA A 145 -5.01 2.24 -16.79
N THR A 146 -4.94 3.55 -16.59
CA THR A 146 -4.46 4.51 -17.59
C THR A 146 -3.24 5.23 -17.06
N SER A 147 -2.21 5.41 -17.89
CA SER A 147 -1.06 6.26 -17.55
C SER A 147 -1.54 7.68 -17.29
N LEU A 148 -1.20 8.23 -16.12
CA LEU A 148 -1.67 9.55 -15.68
C LEU A 148 -0.51 10.41 -15.16
N PRO A 149 0.22 11.11 -16.04
CA PRO A 149 1.24 12.05 -15.62
C PRO A 149 0.60 13.20 -14.84
N ILE A 150 1.20 13.59 -13.71
CA ILE A 150 0.70 14.72 -12.91
C ILE A 150 0.76 16.02 -13.72
N SER A 151 1.76 16.17 -14.61
CA SER A 151 1.85 17.31 -15.53
C SER A 151 0.58 17.47 -16.37
N ASP A 152 0.10 16.37 -16.94
CA ASP A 152 -1.02 16.39 -17.86
C ASP A 152 -2.32 16.72 -17.13
N LEU A 153 -2.44 16.29 -15.86
CA LEU A 153 -3.55 16.68 -14.99
C LEU A 153 -3.55 18.18 -14.67
N LEU A 154 -2.36 18.77 -14.47
CA LEU A 154 -2.21 20.20 -14.23
C LEU A 154 -2.52 21.00 -15.50
N ASP A 155 -2.03 20.56 -16.65
CA ASP A 155 -2.33 21.17 -17.95
C ASP A 155 -3.84 21.13 -18.25
N ASP A 156 -4.50 20.00 -18.00
CA ASP A 156 -5.96 19.87 -18.12
C ASP A 156 -6.70 20.82 -17.18
N LEU A 157 -6.24 20.94 -15.93
CA LEU A 157 -6.84 21.84 -14.94
C LEU A 157 -6.65 23.31 -15.34
N GLU A 158 -5.46 23.71 -15.80
CA GLU A 158 -5.14 25.06 -16.26
C GLU A 158 -5.92 25.43 -17.54
N ALA A 159 -6.14 24.46 -18.43
CA ALA A 159 -6.96 24.63 -19.62
C ALA A 159 -8.47 24.74 -19.32
N GLY A 160 -8.90 24.49 -18.08
CA GLY A 160 -10.31 24.48 -17.68
C GLY A 160 -11.07 23.22 -18.13
N ASN A 161 -10.35 22.13 -18.43
CA ASN A 161 -10.97 20.85 -18.78
C ASN A 161 -11.57 20.19 -17.53
N SER A 162 -12.70 19.49 -17.71
CA SER A 162 -13.31 18.72 -16.63
C SER A 162 -12.44 17.52 -16.25
N LEU A 163 -12.02 17.44 -14.99
CA LEU A 163 -11.33 16.27 -14.44
C LEU A 163 -12.32 15.31 -13.78
N SER A 164 -12.11 14.00 -13.94
CA SER A 164 -12.89 13.00 -13.21
C SER A 164 -12.58 13.02 -11.71
N PRO A 165 -13.47 12.52 -10.82
CA PRO A 165 -13.20 12.45 -9.39
C PRO A 165 -11.90 11.71 -9.04
N ALA A 166 -11.56 10.64 -9.79
CA ALA A 166 -10.31 9.91 -9.61
C ALA A 166 -9.08 10.78 -9.94
N ARG A 167 -9.13 11.57 -11.02
CA ARG A 167 -8.06 12.50 -11.41
C ARG A 167 -7.89 13.64 -10.38
N LEU A 168 -9.00 14.19 -9.88
CA LEU A 168 -8.97 15.21 -8.82
C LEU A 168 -8.37 14.67 -7.52
N ARG A 169 -8.70 13.44 -7.14
CA ARG A 169 -8.12 12.79 -5.96
C ARG A 169 -6.60 12.71 -6.03
N VAL A 170 -6.04 12.32 -7.18
CA VAL A 170 -4.58 12.27 -7.40
C VAL A 170 -3.94 13.65 -7.19
N LEU A 171 -4.56 14.72 -7.68
CA LEU A 171 -4.06 16.09 -7.48
C LEU A 171 -4.08 16.55 -6.01
N LEU A 172 -5.10 16.13 -5.26
CA LEU A 172 -5.21 16.44 -3.83
C LEU A 172 -4.18 15.67 -2.99
N GLU A 173 -3.96 14.38 -3.29
CA GLU A 173 -3.02 13.53 -2.55
C GLU A 173 -1.55 13.92 -2.80
N THR A 174 -1.26 14.55 -3.94
CA THR A 174 0.10 14.97 -4.31
C THR A 174 0.51 16.32 -3.72
N ASN A 175 -0.37 17.01 -2.98
CA ASN A 175 -0.17 18.39 -2.50
C ASN A 175 0.24 19.39 -3.61
N MET A 176 0.02 19.04 -4.88
CA MET A 176 0.34 19.89 -6.02
C MET A 176 -0.69 21.02 -6.18
N VAL A 177 -1.87 20.86 -5.58
CA VAL A 177 -2.90 21.87 -5.55
C VAL A 177 -3.12 22.31 -4.11
N ASN A 178 -3.23 23.63 -3.91
CA ASN A 178 -3.48 24.21 -2.61
C ASN A 178 -4.94 23.93 -2.19
N THR A 179 -5.14 22.86 -1.41
CA THR A 179 -6.47 22.42 -1.00
C THR A 179 -7.23 23.49 -0.20
N ARG A 180 -6.53 24.38 0.52
CA ARG A 180 -7.17 25.49 1.24
C ARG A 180 -7.77 26.50 0.28
N GLU A 181 -7.00 26.88 -0.73
CA GLU A 181 -7.44 27.81 -1.76
C GLU A 181 -8.62 27.25 -2.56
N ILE A 182 -8.61 25.93 -2.87
CA ILE A 182 -9.77 25.26 -3.48
C ILE A 182 -10.99 25.33 -2.56
N GLN A 183 -10.82 25.05 -1.26
CA GLN A 183 -11.94 25.09 -0.30
C GLN A 183 -12.52 26.50 -0.14
N ASP A 184 -11.66 27.52 -0.13
CA ASP A 184 -12.09 28.92 -0.05
C ASP A 184 -12.88 29.32 -1.30
N ARG A 185 -12.40 28.93 -2.50
CA ARG A 185 -13.12 29.14 -3.77
C ARG A 185 -14.45 28.40 -3.87
N LEU A 186 -14.48 27.14 -3.44
CA LEU A 186 -15.74 26.37 -3.41
C LEU A 186 -16.73 26.96 -2.42
N ARG A 187 -16.27 27.50 -1.29
CA ARG A 187 -17.14 28.21 -0.35
C ARG A 187 -17.70 29.49 -0.97
N GLU A 188 -16.87 30.31 -1.62
CA GLU A 188 -17.37 31.48 -2.38
C GLU A 188 -18.44 31.05 -3.38
N MET A 189 -18.21 30.01 -4.19
CA MET A 189 -19.17 29.57 -5.21
C MET A 189 -20.47 28.94 -4.67
N VAL A 190 -20.44 28.28 -3.51
CA VAL A 190 -21.62 27.59 -2.94
C VAL A 190 -22.41 28.53 -2.03
N PHE A 191 -21.79 29.56 -1.47
CA PHE A 191 -22.40 30.46 -0.49
C PHE A 191 -22.61 31.91 -0.98
N ASP A 192 -22.12 32.30 -2.18
CA ASP A 192 -22.43 33.61 -2.81
C ASP A 192 -23.64 33.57 -3.76
N ASP A 193 -24.39 32.46 -3.85
CA ASP A 193 -25.64 32.33 -4.64
C ASP A 193 -26.93 32.66 -3.81
N GLU A 194 -26.81 33.32 -2.64
CA GLU A 194 -27.93 33.95 -1.89
C GLU A 194 -27.96 35.48 -2.04
#